data_AF-A0A6S6SZ39-F1
#
_entry.id   AF-A0A6S6SZ39-F1
#
_cell.length_a   1.000
_cell.length_b   1.000
_cell.length_c   1.000
_cell.angle_alpha   90.00
_cell.angle_beta   90.00
_cell.angle_gamma   90.00
#
_symmetry.space_group_name_H-M   'P 1'
#
loop_
_entity.id
_entity.type
_entity.pdbx_description
1 polymer ?
#
loop_
_entity_poly.entity_id
_entity_poly.type
_entity_poly.pdbx_seq_one_letter_code
_entity_poly.pdbx_strand_id
1 'polypeptide(L)' 'DVGFYYMANAMGRLIGTVLSGYVFQVAGLEMCLWISAVFIGVSALLTLKLPEGRVQ' A
#
# COMPACT_ATOMS: atom_id res chain seq x y z
N ASP A 1 -8.53 17.29 -5.65
CA ASP A 1 -8.94 16.93 -7.02
C ASP A 1 -8.37 15.61 -7.48
N VAL A 2 -9.16 14.90 -8.30
CA VAL A 2 -8.92 13.56 -8.87
C VAL A 2 -7.47 13.24 -9.30
N GLY A 3 -6.71 14.22 -9.82
CA GLY A 3 -5.33 14.02 -10.25
C GLY A 3 -4.40 13.48 -9.16
N PHE A 4 -4.52 13.99 -7.93
CA PHE A 4 -3.67 13.52 -6.81
C PHE A 4 -4.02 12.07 -6.42
N TYR A 5 -5.30 11.70 -6.45
CA TYR A 5 -5.75 10.32 -6.21
C TYR A 5 -5.22 9.36 -7.28
N TYR A 6 -5.30 9.73 -8.56
CA TYR A 6 -4.77 8.91 -9.64
C TYR A 6 -3.24 8.78 -9.58
N MET A 7 -2.51 9.85 -9.24
CA MET A 7 -1.06 9.79 -9.01
C MET A 7 -0.72 8.87 -7.84
N ALA A 8 -1.47 8.95 -6.73
CA ALA A 8 -1.29 8.06 -5.59
C ALA A 8 -1.53 6.58 -5.95
N ASN A 9 -2.56 6.28 -6.74
CA ASN A 9 -2.82 4.91 -7.23
C ASN A 9 -1.71 4.43 -8.18
N ALA A 10 -1.31 5.24 -9.16
CA ALA A 10 -0.25 4.91 -10.10
C ALA A 10 1.09 4.64 -9.38
N MET A 11 1.44 5.50 -8.40
CA MET A 11 2.65 5.35 -7.61
C MET A 11 2.59 4.13 -6.70
N GLY A 12 1.44 3.84 -6.08
CA GLY A 12 1.24 2.64 -5.28
C GLY A 12 1.44 1.35 -6.09
N ARG A 13 0.93 1.29 -7.32
CA ARG A 13 1.16 0.16 -8.23
C ARG A 13 2.63 0.05 -8.60
N LEU A 14 3.29 1.15 -8.98
CA LEU A 14 4.71 1.15 -9.33
C LEU A 14 5.60 0.67 -8.18
N ILE A 15 5.45 1.27 -7.00
CA ILE A 15 6.24 0.91 -5.81
C ILE A 15 5.97 -0.54 -5.42
N GLY A 16 4.70 -0.97 -5.40
CA GLY A 16 4.34 -2.34 -5.05
C GLY A 16 4.98 -3.39 -5.97
N THR A 17 5.00 -3.16 -7.28
CA THR A 17 5.60 -4.10 -8.24
C THR A 17 7.13 -4.12 -8.15
N VAL A 18 7.78 -2.96 -8.06
CA VAL A 18 9.25 -2.90 -7.97
C VAL A 18 9.75 -3.47 -6.64
N LEU A 19 9.11 -3.09 -5.53
CA LEU A 19 9.48 -3.55 -4.20
C LEU A 19 9.28 -5.06 -4.06
N SER A 20 8.13 -5.60 -4.50
CA SER A 20 7.88 -7.04 -4.43
C SER A 20 8.83 -7.84 -5.31
N GLY A 21 9.18 -7.37 -6.50
CA GLY A 21 10.18 -8.00 -7.36
C GLY A 21 11.58 -7.99 -6.74
N TYR A 22 11.96 -6.92 -6.04
CA TYR A 22 13.22 -6.85 -5.32
C TYR A 22 13.25 -7.80 -4.10
N VAL A 23 12.20 -7.74 -3.26
CA VAL A 23 12.09 -8.58 -2.06
C VAL A 23 12.05 -10.06 -2.42
N PHE A 24 11.35 -10.42 -3.48
CA PHE A 24 11.27 -11.82 -3.92
C PHE A 24 12.66 -12.39 -4.25
N GLN A 25 13.52 -11.60 -4.89
CA GLN A 25 14.87 -12.02 -5.23
C GLN A 25 15.77 -12.22 -4.00
N VAL A 26 15.59 -11.41 -2.96
CA VAL A 26 16.45 -11.44 -1.76
C VAL A 26 15.94 -12.41 -0.71
N ALA A 27 14.63 -12.52 -0.54
CA ALA A 27 14.02 -13.13 0.64
C ALA A 27 12.84 -14.08 0.33
N GLY A 28 12.55 -14.31 -0.96
CA GLY A 28 11.53 -15.27 -1.39
C GLY A 28 10.08 -14.80 -1.17
N LEU A 29 9.15 -15.73 -1.33
CA LEU A 29 7.70 -15.45 -1.42
C LEU A 29 7.06 -15.15 -0.06
N GLU A 30 7.54 -15.80 1.00
CA GLU A 30 7.06 -15.60 2.37
C GLU A 30 7.25 -14.15 2.84
N MET A 31 8.41 -13.57 2.57
CA MET A 31 8.70 -12.17 2.94
C MET A 31 7.88 -11.17 2.12
N CYS A 32 7.60 -11.47 0.85
CA CYS A 32 6.69 -10.64 0.04
C CYS A 32 5.27 -10.58 0.64
N LEU A 33 4.77 -11.70 1.18
CA LEU A 33 3.46 -11.78 1.84
C LEU A 33 3.44 -10.96 3.13
N TRP A 34 4.48 -11.09 3.97
CA TRP A 34 4.60 -10.32 5.20
C TRP A 34 4.65 -8.81 4.93
N ILE A 35 5.43 -8.35 3.95
CA ILE A 35 5.50 -6.93 3.60
C ILE A 35 4.16 -6.41 3.07
N SER A 36 3.47 -7.21 2.25
CA SER A 36 2.13 -6.86 1.75
C SER A 36 1.12 -6.77 2.91
N ALA A 37 1.16 -7.71 3.85
CA ALA A 37 0.33 -7.69 5.05
C ALA A 37 0.60 -6.45 5.92
N VAL A 38 1.87 -6.05 6.08
CA VAL A 38 2.24 -4.82 6.80
C VAL A 38 1.68 -3.58 6.10
N PHE A 39 1.77 -3.49 4.77
CA PHE A 39 1.22 -2.34 4.02
C PHE A 39 -0.30 -2.23 4.18
N ILE A 40 -1.02 -3.35 4.12
CA ILE A 40 -2.46 -3.39 4.38
C ILE A 40 -2.75 -3.00 5.83
N GLY A 41 -1.98 -3.51 6.79
CA GLY A 41 -2.12 -3.18 8.20
C GLY A 41 -1.92 -1.68 8.48
N VAL A 42 -0.91 -1.06 7.86
CA VAL A 42 -0.68 0.39 7.95
C VAL A 42 -1.86 1.16 7.35
N SER A 43 -2.34 0.77 6.17
CA SER A 43 -3.52 1.39 5.54
C SER A 43 -4.77 1.31 6.42
N ALA A 44 -4.99 0.15 7.05
CA ALA A 44 -6.08 -0.05 7.99
C ALA A 44 -5.94 0.84 9.24
N LEU A 45 -4.74 0.90 9.84
CA LEU A 45 -4.48 1.76 11.01
C LEU A 45 -4.67 3.25 10.69
N LEU A 46 -4.22 3.71 9.52
CA LEU A 46 -4.43 5.09 9.06
C LEU A 46 -5.91 5.39 8.86
N THR A 47 -6.67 4.42 8.32
CA THR A 47 -8.12 4.54 8.13
C THR A 47 -8.86 4.60 9.46
N LEU A 48 -8.48 3.78 10.44
CA LEU A 48 -9.08 3.79 11.79
C LEU A 48 -8.79 5.09 12.57
N LYS A 49 -7.65 5.73 12.29
CA LYS A 49 -7.31 7.03 12.86
C LYS A 49 -7.98 8.21 12.14
N LEU A 50 -8.61 7.96 10.99
CA LEU A 50 -9.33 9.00 10.28
C LEU A 50 -10.64 9.26 11.05
N PRO A 51 -10.92 10.51 11.46
CA PRO A 51 -12.20 10.83 12.06
C PRO A 51 -13.32 10.49 11.07
N GLU A 52 -14.47 10.03 11.56
CA GLU A 52 -15.67 9.77 10.75
C GLU A 52 -16.16 11.09 10.13
N GLY A 53 -15.52 11.48 9.04
CA GLY A 53 -15.95 12.55 8.17
C GLY A 53 -17.20 12.07 7.46
N ARG A 54 -18.36 12.59 7.91
CA ARG A 54 -19.68 12.49 7.28
C ARG A 54 -19.55 12.28 5.77
N VAL A 55 -19.95 11.10 5.31
CA VAL A 55 -20.27 10.84 3.91
C VAL A 55 -21.25 11.92 3.46
N GLN A 56 -20.79 12.84 2.62
CA GLN A 56 -21.65 13.63 1.74
C GLN A 56 -21.71 12.90 0.40
#